data_AF-A0A5E4KQY0-F1
#
_entry.id   AF-A0A5E4KQY0-F1
#
_cell.length_a   1.000
_cell.length_b   1.000
_cell.length_c   1.000
_cell.angle_alpha   90.00
_cell.angle_beta   90.00
_cell.angle_gamma   90.00
#
_symmetry.space_group_name_H-M   'P 1'
#
loop_
_entity.id
_entity.type
_entity.pdbx_description
1 polymer ?
#
loop_
_entity_poly.entity_id
_entity_poly.type
_entity_poly.pdbx_seq_one_letter_code
_entity_poly.pdbx_strand_id
1 'polypeptide(L)'
;MEILSLLVFFIYTLIILMVLIYVSPLLSALVLVFLPVLAIYLLPEWTMEFFSQIQFSVVVPVYNIHILLLIWSAFIGIIAYVEISSWYILKEPEPKKQEKPAVDGLPNEVPKGAPKPGQTTLKDFVQKLMMILKGQKPK
;
A
#
# COMPACT_ATOMS: atom_id res chain seq x y z
N MET A 1 9.17 21.06 26.56
CA MET A 1 8.76 20.87 25.16
C MET A 1 9.28 19.56 24.59
N GLU A 2 10.51 19.15 24.91
CA GLU A 2 11.17 17.92 24.40
C GLU A 2 10.37 16.62 24.58
N ILE A 3 9.70 16.44 25.72
CA ILE A 3 8.86 15.25 25.98
C ILE A 3 7.63 15.20 25.07
N LEU A 4 7.05 16.37 24.75
CA LEU A 4 5.89 16.46 23.88
C LEU A 4 6.27 16.09 22.44
N SER A 5 7.44 16.55 21.98
CA SER A 5 7.95 16.20 20.65
C SER A 5 8.22 14.69 20.51
N LEU A 6 8.81 14.05 21.54
CA LEU A 6 8.93 12.59 21.57
C LEU A 6 7.58 11.88 21.59
N LEU A 7 6.61 12.40 22.36
CA LEU A 7 5.26 11.84 22.40
C LEU A 7 4.59 11.89 21.02
N VAL A 8 4.74 13.00 20.29
CA VAL A 8 4.22 13.12 18.91
C VAL A 8 4.86 12.08 17.99
N PHE A 9 6.19 11.92 18.02
CA PHE A 9 6.87 10.89 17.22
C PHE A 9 6.48 9.48 17.63
N PHE A 10 6.25 9.23 18.91
CA PHE A 10 5.78 7.95 19.43
C PHE A 10 4.38 7.62 18.90
N ILE A 11 3.43 8.56 19.01
CA ILE A 11 2.07 8.39 18.47
C ILE A 11 2.11 8.18 16.96
N TYR A 12 2.90 8.99 16.24
CA TYR A 12 3.10 8.85 14.81
C TYR A 12 3.62 7.46 14.42
N THR A 13 4.63 6.97 15.14
CA THR A 13 5.19 5.62 14.98
C THR A 13 4.15 4.53 15.22
N LEU A 14 3.34 4.66 16.28
CA LEU A 14 2.26 3.72 16.59
C LEU A 14 1.19 3.68 15.49
N ILE A 15 0.83 4.84 14.92
CA ILE A 15 -0.13 4.92 13.81
C ILE A 15 0.41 4.17 12.60
N ILE A 16 1.66 4.42 12.19
CA ILE A 16 2.29 3.74 11.06
C ILE A 16 2.31 2.23 11.28
N LEU A 17 2.68 1.80 12.49
CA LEU A 17 2.75 0.39 12.86
C LEU A 17 1.37 -0.28 12.84
N MET A 18 0.33 0.37 13.37
CA MET A 18 -1.05 -0.09 13.30
C MET A 18 -1.50 -0.28 11.83
N VAL A 19 -1.24 0.70 10.97
CA VAL A 19 -1.59 0.62 9.55
C VAL A 19 -0.81 -0.50 8.85
N LEU A 20 0.47 -0.67 9.19
CA LEU A 20 1.33 -1.72 8.63
C LEU A 20 0.81 -3.13 8.97
N ILE A 21 0.45 -3.36 10.24
CA ILE A 21 0.04 -4.67 10.74
C ILE A 21 -1.38 -5.03 10.30
N TYR A 22 -2.33 -4.08 10.40
CA TYR A 22 -3.75 -4.40 10.27
C TYR A 22 -4.36 -4.04 8.90
N VAL A 23 -3.71 -3.20 8.09
CA VAL A 23 -4.30 -2.69 6.85
C VAL A 23 -3.53 -3.12 5.61
N SER A 24 -2.36 -2.51 5.34
CA SER A 24 -1.47 -2.95 4.27
C SER A 24 -0.10 -2.27 4.36
N PRO A 25 0.98 -2.92 3.88
CA PRO A 25 2.30 -2.30 3.78
C PRO A 25 2.32 -1.05 2.89
N LEU A 26 1.62 -1.10 1.75
CA LEU A 26 1.53 0.04 0.82
C LEU A 26 0.87 1.26 1.47
N LEU A 27 -0.25 1.09 2.18
CA LEU A 27 -0.91 2.21 2.86
C LEU A 27 -0.05 2.76 3.98
N SER A 28 0.69 1.91 4.70
CA SER A 28 1.62 2.34 5.73
C SER A 28 2.73 3.24 5.16
N ALA A 29 3.32 2.87 4.01
CA ALA A 29 4.28 3.72 3.31
C ALA A 29 3.68 5.06 2.87
N LEU A 30 2.41 5.05 2.43
CA LEU A 30 1.71 6.27 2.07
C LEU A 30 1.58 7.17 3.30
N VAL A 31 1.07 6.67 4.43
CA VAL A 31 0.90 7.44 5.68
C VAL A 31 2.26 7.96 6.20
N LEU A 32 3.31 7.15 6.14
CA LEU A 32 4.68 7.51 6.53
C LEU A 32 5.18 8.77 5.81
N VAL A 33 4.87 8.92 4.52
CA VAL A 33 5.35 10.07 3.74
C VAL A 33 4.33 11.20 3.71
N PHE A 34 3.05 10.88 3.49
CA PHE A 34 2.01 11.90 3.32
C PHE A 34 1.78 12.70 4.59
N LEU A 35 1.79 12.07 5.77
CA LEU A 35 1.41 12.79 6.99
C LEU A 35 2.38 13.93 7.32
N PRO A 36 3.71 13.73 7.33
CA PRO A 36 4.65 14.83 7.56
C PRO A 36 4.66 15.86 6.42
N VAL A 37 4.54 15.43 5.16
CA VAL A 37 4.46 16.34 4.01
C VAL A 37 3.22 17.22 4.08
N LEU A 38 2.08 16.65 4.48
CA LEU A 38 0.84 17.38 4.67
C LEU A 38 0.96 18.41 5.81
N ALA A 39 1.66 18.07 6.90
CA ALA A 39 1.93 19.01 7.99
C ALA A 39 2.76 20.21 7.50
N ILE A 40 3.81 19.98 6.69
CA ILE A 40 4.61 21.05 6.08
C ILE A 40 3.74 21.96 5.21
N TYR A 41 2.82 21.38 4.43
CA TYR A 41 1.97 22.16 3.53
C TYR A 41 0.89 22.97 4.27
N LEU A 42 0.24 22.38 5.27
CA LEU A 42 -0.88 23.03 5.99
C LEU A 42 -0.39 24.02 7.06
N LEU A 43 0.72 23.73 7.73
CA LEU A 43 1.22 24.47 8.89
C LEU A 43 2.74 24.67 8.78
N PRO A 44 3.23 25.42 7.77
CA PRO A 44 4.66 25.51 7.46
C PRO A 44 5.49 26.10 8.61
N GLU A 45 5.04 27.20 9.23
CA GLU A 45 5.80 27.87 10.30
C GLU A 45 5.97 26.97 11.52
N TRP A 46 4.87 26.41 12.03
CA TRP A 46 4.87 25.49 13.16
C TRP A 46 5.69 24.23 12.88
N THR A 47 5.63 23.71 11.65
CA THR A 47 6.36 22.50 11.28
C THR A 47 7.86 22.75 11.18
N MET A 48 8.27 23.89 10.63
CA MET A 48 9.69 24.28 10.57
C MET A 48 10.24 24.53 11.96
N GLU A 49 9.49 25.21 12.83
CA GLU A 49 9.85 25.40 14.23
C GLU A 49 10.02 24.04 14.91
N PHE A 50 9.03 23.16 14.80
CA PHE A 50 9.05 21.82 15.39
C PHE A 50 10.25 20.99 14.92
N PHE A 51 10.57 20.99 13.62
CA PHE A 51 11.71 20.25 13.08
C PHE A 51 13.07 20.82 13.46
N SER A 52 13.15 22.13 13.73
CA SER A 52 14.35 22.82 14.19
C SER A 52 14.62 22.71 15.69
N GLN A 53 13.73 22.07 16.45
CA GLN A 53 13.95 21.82 17.88
C GLN A 53 15.04 20.76 18.09
N ILE A 54 15.95 21.06 19.02
CA ILE A 54 17.00 20.15 19.46
C ILE A 54 16.40 19.19 20.49
N GLN A 55 16.61 17.89 20.29
CA GLN A 55 16.16 16.84 21.21
C GLN A 55 17.31 16.29 22.06
N PHE A 56 18.49 16.12 21.47
CA PHE A 56 19.69 15.65 22.15
C PHE A 56 20.89 16.46 21.68
N SER A 57 21.82 16.79 22.58
CA SER A 57 23.04 17.51 22.21
C SER A 57 24.20 17.04 23.06
N VAL A 58 24.71 15.84 22.75
CA VAL A 58 25.87 15.26 23.48
C VAL A 58 27.20 15.70 22.83
N VAL A 59 27.30 15.63 21.50
CA VAL A 59 28.47 16.09 20.73
C VAL A 59 28.04 16.83 19.46
N VAL A 60 26.98 16.33 18.82
CA VAL A 60 26.31 16.96 17.67
C VAL A 60 24.84 17.16 18.04
N PRO A 61 24.26 18.34 17.77
CA PRO A 61 22.84 18.57 18.03
C PRO A 61 21.98 17.69 17.12
N VAL A 62 21.16 16.84 17.73
CA VAL A 62 20.16 16.01 17.07
C VAL A 62 18.84 16.75 17.13
N TYR A 63 18.41 17.22 15.97
CA TYR A 63 17.14 17.90 15.79
C TYR A 63 16.00 16.91 15.52
N ASN A 64 14.76 17.32 15.74
CA ASN A 64 13.56 16.52 15.46
C ASN A 64 13.49 16.01 14.01
N ILE A 65 14.01 16.76 13.04
CA ILE A 65 14.10 16.27 11.65
C ILE A 65 14.95 15.00 11.52
N HIS A 66 16.01 14.86 12.33
CA HIS A 66 16.85 13.65 12.31
C HIS A 66 16.09 12.44 12.86
N ILE A 67 15.24 12.66 13.87
CA ILE A 67 14.38 11.61 14.44
C ILE A 67 13.34 11.18 13.40
N LEU A 68 12.72 12.13 12.68
CA LEU A 68 11.80 11.81 11.60
C LEU A 68 12.48 10.98 10.51
N LEU A 69 13.67 11.37 10.08
CA LEU A 69 14.46 10.64 9.08
C LEU A 69 14.87 9.25 9.55
N LEU A 70 15.19 9.09 10.84
CA LEU A 70 15.46 7.77 11.44
C LEU A 70 14.23 6.87 11.41
N ILE A 71 13.06 7.40 11.78
CA ILE A 71 11.78 6.67 11.72
C ILE A 71 11.48 6.26 10.28
N TRP A 72 11.64 7.20 9.33
CA TRP A 72 11.44 6.93 7.91
C TRP A 72 12.35 5.82 7.40
N SER A 73 13.66 5.88 7.69
CA SER A 73 14.60 4.86 7.21
C SER A 73 14.26 3.47 7.78
N ALA A 74 13.94 3.39 9.07
CA ALA A 74 13.56 2.14 9.72
C ALA A 74 12.29 1.53 9.10
N PHE A 75 11.22 2.32 8.95
CA PHE A 75 9.97 1.82 8.41
C PHE A 75 10.03 1.51 6.92
N ILE A 76 10.76 2.28 6.11
CA ILE A 76 10.96 1.96 4.70
C ILE A 76 11.59 0.57 4.56
N GLY A 77 12.61 0.25 5.38
CA GLY A 77 13.22 -1.08 5.40
C GLY A 77 12.24 -2.19 5.77
N ILE A 78 11.46 -2.00 6.84
CA ILE A 78 10.46 -2.98 7.29
C ILE A 78 9.37 -3.17 6.23
N ILE A 79 8.81 -2.07 5.70
CA ILE A 79 7.74 -2.13 4.70
C ILE A 79 8.23 -2.81 3.43
N ALA A 80 9.42 -2.45 2.93
CA ALA A 80 10.01 -3.10 1.77
C ALA A 80 10.23 -4.59 2.01
N TYR A 81 10.74 -4.95 3.20
CA TYR A 81 10.91 -6.35 3.57
C TYR A 81 9.58 -7.11 3.55
N VAL A 82 8.54 -6.59 4.20
CA VAL A 82 7.21 -7.22 4.24
C VAL A 82 6.61 -7.35 2.84
N GLU A 83 6.72 -6.30 2.02
CA GLU A 83 6.21 -6.31 0.65
C GLU A 83 6.92 -7.37 -0.21
N ILE A 84 8.25 -7.43 -0.15
CA ILE A 84 9.05 -8.44 -0.86
C ILE A 84 8.68 -9.85 -0.36
N SER A 85 8.67 -10.07 0.96
CA SER A 85 8.28 -11.36 1.52
C SER A 85 6.88 -11.79 1.09
N SER A 86 5.93 -10.85 0.99
CA SER A 86 4.59 -11.14 0.49
C SER A 86 4.60 -11.66 -0.95
N TRP A 87 5.43 -11.10 -1.83
CA TRP A 87 5.53 -11.55 -3.23
C TRP A 87 6.17 -12.93 -3.37
N TYR A 88 7.15 -13.23 -2.53
CA TYR A 88 7.90 -14.48 -2.61
C TYR A 88 7.20 -15.64 -1.90
N ILE A 89 6.48 -15.40 -0.81
CA ILE A 89 5.86 -16.46 0.00
C ILE A 89 4.46 -16.84 -0.51
N LEU A 90 3.67 -15.88 -1.02
CA LEU A 90 2.30 -16.15 -1.51
C LEU A 90 2.22 -16.66 -2.95
N LYS A 91 3.36 -16.75 -3.66
CA LYS A 91 3.42 -17.34 -5.00
C LYS A 91 3.44 -18.86 -4.89
N GLU A 92 2.30 -19.45 -4.54
CA GLU A 92 2.08 -20.86 -4.83
C GLU A 92 2.22 -21.07 -6.35
N PRO A 93 2.97 -22.08 -6.82
CA PRO A 93 3.01 -22.40 -8.23
C PRO A 93 1.59 -22.78 -8.65
N GLU A 94 1.00 -22.03 -9.60
CA GLU A 94 -0.28 -22.41 -10.18
C GLU A 94 -0.23 -23.90 -10.52
N PRO A 95 -1.22 -24.70 -10.10
CA PRO A 95 -1.23 -26.11 -10.42
C PRO A 95 -1.25 -26.22 -11.94
N LYS A 96 -0.16 -26.76 -12.51
CA LYS A 96 -0.06 -27.09 -13.93
C LYS A 96 -1.35 -27.79 -14.31
N LYS A 97 -2.17 -27.12 -15.11
CA LYS A 97 -3.40 -27.64 -15.67
C LYS A 97 -3.03 -28.97 -16.33
N GLN A 98 -3.42 -30.09 -15.70
CA GLN A 98 -3.15 -31.42 -16.23
C GLN A 98 -3.81 -31.48 -17.61
N GLU A 99 -2.98 -31.49 -18.65
CA GLU A 99 -3.38 -31.90 -20.00
C GLU A 99 -3.84 -33.35 -19.88
N LYS A 100 -5.17 -33.55 -19.94
CA LYS A 100 -5.75 -34.90 -20.07
C LYS A 100 -5.20 -35.52 -21.36
N PRO A 101 -4.82 -36.81 -21.37
CA PRO A 101 -4.31 -37.48 -22.56
C PRO A 101 -5.38 -37.44 -23.66
N ALA A 102 -4.94 -37.11 -24.88
CA ALA A 102 -5.76 -37.20 -26.08
C ALA A 102 -6.30 -38.63 -26.22
N VAL A 103 -7.63 -38.76 -26.22
CA VAL A 103 -8.31 -39.96 -26.72
C VAL A 103 -8.75 -39.64 -28.14
N ASP A 104 -8.14 -40.36 -29.08
CA ASP A 104 -8.46 -40.40 -30.50
C ASP A 104 -9.94 -40.70 -30.75
N GLY A 105 -10.57 -39.99 -31.69
CA GLY A 105 -11.80 -40.47 -32.34
C GLY A 105 -12.85 -39.43 -32.74
N LEU A 106 -12.74 -38.97 -33.99
CA LEU A 106 -13.79 -38.44 -34.89
C LEU A 106 -14.33 -37.01 -34.73
N PRO A 107 -14.73 -36.39 -35.87
CA PRO A 107 -14.72 -34.95 -36.07
C PRO A 107 -16.09 -34.34 -35.75
N ASN A 108 -16.11 -33.30 -34.92
CA ASN A 108 -17.28 -32.45 -34.80
C ASN A 108 -16.90 -31.01 -35.13
N GLU A 109 -17.48 -30.58 -36.24
CA GLU A 109 -17.91 -29.23 -36.63
C GLU A 109 -17.51 -28.10 -35.68
N VAL A 110 -16.86 -27.09 -36.24
CA VAL A 110 -16.58 -25.80 -35.59
C VAL A 110 -17.84 -24.94 -35.64
N PRO A 111 -18.50 -24.58 -34.53
CA PRO A 111 -19.29 -23.37 -34.47
C PRO A 111 -18.35 -22.22 -34.08
N LYS A 112 -18.11 -21.33 -35.05
CA LYS A 112 -17.53 -20.01 -34.82
C LYS A 112 -18.31 -19.29 -33.71
N GLY A 113 -17.60 -18.87 -32.66
CA GLY A 113 -18.08 -17.81 -31.76
C GLY A 113 -18.07 -18.16 -30.28
N ALA A 114 -16.88 -18.33 -29.68
CA ALA A 114 -16.70 -18.24 -28.23
C ALA A 114 -15.80 -17.03 -27.93
N PRO A 115 -16.22 -16.07 -27.07
CA PRO A 115 -15.41 -14.89 -26.76
C PRO A 115 -14.26 -15.26 -25.82
N LYS A 116 -13.07 -14.73 -26.11
CA LYS A 116 -11.85 -14.88 -25.30
C LYS A 116 -12.09 -14.44 -23.84
N PRO A 117 -11.81 -15.27 -22.82
CA PRO A 117 -11.94 -14.88 -21.42
C PRO A 117 -10.70 -14.04 -21.05
N GLY A 118 -10.91 -12.77 -20.75
CA GLY A 118 -9.80 -11.90 -20.31
C GLY A 118 -10.02 -10.40 -20.48
N GLN A 119 -11.07 -9.97 -21.19
CA GLN A 119 -11.34 -8.54 -21.42
C GLN A 119 -12.72 -8.06 -20.93
N THR A 120 -13.57 -8.97 -20.46
CA THR A 120 -14.95 -8.67 -20.04
C THR A 120 -15.04 -8.13 -18.62
N THR A 121 -14.20 -8.58 -17.68
CA THR A 121 -14.32 -8.23 -16.25
C THR A 121 -14.22 -6.75 -15.94
N LEU A 122 -13.29 -6.02 -16.57
CA LEU A 122 -13.06 -4.61 -16.25
C LEU A 122 -14.11 -3.69 -16.88
N LYS A 123 -14.54 -4.00 -18.12
CA LYS A 123 -15.65 -3.30 -18.79
C LYS A 123 -16.97 -3.56 -18.08
N ASP A 124 -17.22 -4.79 -17.66
CA ASP A 124 -18.43 -5.17 -16.91
C ASP A 124 -18.50 -4.48 -15.56
N PHE A 125 -17.36 -4.28 -14.88
CA PHE A 125 -17.31 -3.57 -13.60
C PHE A 125 -17.61 -2.07 -13.76
N VAL A 126 -17.00 -1.41 -14.76
CA VAL A 126 -17.27 0.00 -15.08
C VAL A 126 -18.72 0.19 -15.49
N GLN A 127 -19.28 -0.74 -16.27
CA GLN A 127 -20.66 -0.68 -16.70
C GLN A 127 -21.64 -0.86 -15.52
N LYS A 128 -21.36 -1.80 -14.60
CA LYS A 128 -22.13 -1.95 -13.36
C LYS A 128 -22.04 -0.71 -12.46
N LEU A 129 -20.86 -0.10 -12.34
CA LEU A 129 -20.69 1.12 -11.57
C LEU A 129 -21.52 2.28 -12.16
N MET A 130 -21.51 2.41 -13.50
CA MET A 130 -22.27 3.44 -14.19
C MET A 130 -23.79 3.22 -14.09
N MET A 131 -24.26 1.97 -14.05
CA MET A 131 -25.67 1.63 -13.81
C MET A 131 -26.12 2.01 -12.38
N ILE A 132 -25.29 1.73 -11.38
CA ILE A 132 -25.54 2.10 -9.97
C ILE A 132 -25.59 3.62 -9.82
N LEU A 133 -24.66 4.35 -10.44
CA LEU A 133 -24.60 5.82 -10.41
C LEU A 133 -25.81 6.47 -11.10
N LYS A 134 -26.40 5.80 -12.09
CA LYS A 134 -27.62 6.24 -12.78
C LYS A 134 -28.91 5.78 -12.07
N GLY A 135 -28.81 5.17 -10.89
CA GLY A 135 -29.97 4.80 -10.06
C GLY A 135 -30.82 3.67 -10.64
N GLN A 136 -30.31 2.88 -11.59
CA GLN A 136 -31.03 1.72 -12.12
C GLN A 136 -30.64 0.45 -11.36
N LYS A 137 -31.65 -0.28 -10.86
CA LYS A 137 -31.44 -1.55 -10.15
C LYS A 137 -30.97 -2.63 -11.15
N PRO A 138 -29.85 -3.33 -10.89
CA PRO A 138 -29.43 -4.45 -11.72
C PRO A 138 -30.42 -5.62 -11.58
N LYS A 139 -30.76 -6.24 -12.71
CA LYS A 139 -31.63 -7.43 -12.80
C LYS A 139 -30.80 -8.70 -12.62
#